data_AF-A0A4V0XRL4-F1
#
_entry.id   AF-A0A4V0XRL4-F1
#
_cell.length_a   1.000
_cell.length_b   1.000
_cell.length_c   1.000
_cell.angle_alpha   90.00
_cell.angle_beta   90.00
_cell.angle_gamma   90.00
#
_symmetry.space_group_name_H-M   'P 1'
#
loop_
_entity.id
_entity.type
_entity.pdbx_description
1 polymer ?
#
loop_
_entity_poly.entity_id
_entity_poly.type
_entity_poly.pdbx_seq_one_letter_code
_entity_poly.pdbx_strand_id
1 'polypeptide(L)'
;MNYRTVLSLALGLCAVVGKLATPARGAEATNRFGFTEFLLVPLRVHLLSAKVATNLSTTLTEKDIDRILPKMNRVWAQAGVHFYVESLVREEAAGQEGYAERARTNEPPALLTLRPEASRSSNQFHIYYLHRCQPNGIYIGPGGIFVKDTASLRKVEGGIDEPLPRVSSHELGHAFTLQHRQDVTNLMASGTTGTWLNDAEIKQARDAAKKKEWIQPASDVLKRAEELDKAGKSDEAKKLFGIIATVPIDVEETQRARRWVKEREKP
;
A
#
# COMPACT_ATOMS: atom_id res chain seq x y z
N MET A 1 -2.40 64.02 -58.33
CA MET A 1 -1.50 64.25 -57.19
C MET A 1 -0.78 62.95 -56.88
N ASN A 2 0.56 62.99 -56.93
CA ASN A 2 1.51 61.90 -56.61
C ASN A 2 1.23 61.32 -55.20
N TYR A 3 1.48 60.05 -54.87
CA TYR A 3 2.78 59.36 -54.89
C TYR A 3 2.63 57.83 -54.90
N ARG A 4 3.63 57.19 -55.52
CA ARG A 4 3.99 55.76 -55.44
C ARG A 4 4.40 55.37 -54.02
N THR A 5 4.01 54.17 -53.58
CA THR A 5 4.82 53.34 -52.67
C THR A 5 4.62 51.86 -53.01
N VAL A 6 5.72 51.20 -53.34
CA VAL A 6 5.89 49.74 -53.46
C VAL A 6 6.20 49.22 -52.05
N LEU A 7 5.61 48.08 -51.62
CA LEU A 7 6.29 47.22 -50.65
C LEU A 7 5.84 45.75 -50.76
N SER A 8 6.84 44.91 -50.53
CA SER A 8 7.00 43.49 -50.84
C SER A 8 6.26 42.50 -49.95
N LEU A 9 6.13 41.28 -50.51
CA LEU A 9 6.06 39.93 -49.91
C LEU A 9 5.98 39.78 -48.38
N ALA A 10 5.03 38.95 -47.94
CA ALA A 10 5.30 37.90 -46.96
C ALA A 10 4.33 36.72 -47.15
N LEU A 11 4.84 35.60 -47.69
CA LEU A 11 4.18 34.29 -47.61
C LEU A 11 4.24 33.81 -46.16
N GLY A 12 3.09 33.76 -45.49
CA GLY A 12 2.93 33.14 -44.18
C GLY A 12 2.85 31.62 -44.32
N LEU A 13 3.96 30.94 -44.00
CA LEU A 13 4.01 29.48 -43.87
C LEU A 13 3.40 29.10 -42.50
N CYS A 14 2.15 28.66 -42.47
CA CYS A 14 1.56 28.04 -41.28
C CYS A 14 2.14 26.64 -41.09
N ALA A 15 3.19 26.53 -40.26
CA ALA A 15 3.67 25.25 -39.77
C ALA A 15 2.69 24.69 -38.73
N VAL A 16 1.89 23.70 -39.13
CA VAL A 16 1.10 22.87 -38.21
C VAL A 16 2.06 21.95 -37.47
N VAL A 17 2.48 22.35 -36.27
CA VAL A 17 3.21 21.48 -35.35
C VAL A 17 2.19 20.51 -34.76
N GLY A 18 2.01 19.36 -35.43
CA GLY A 18 1.32 18.21 -34.87
C GLY A 18 2.05 17.75 -33.62
N LYS A 19 1.47 17.99 -32.44
CA LYS A 19 1.91 17.36 -31.19
C LYS A 19 1.68 15.85 -31.36
N LEU A 20 2.74 15.12 -31.64
CA LEU A 20 2.79 13.68 -31.44
C LEU A 20 2.59 13.45 -29.93
N ALA A 21 1.37 13.09 -29.55
CA ALA A 21 1.09 12.59 -28.22
C ALA A 21 1.81 11.25 -28.10
N THR A 22 2.94 11.26 -27.38
CA THR A 22 3.59 10.03 -26.94
C THR A 22 2.56 9.28 -26.09
N PRO A 23 2.18 8.03 -26.43
CA PRO A 23 1.32 7.26 -25.56
C PRO A 23 2.08 7.09 -24.24
N ALA A 24 1.42 7.39 -23.13
CA ALA A 24 1.92 7.04 -21.81
C ALA A 24 2.04 5.51 -21.78
N ARG A 25 3.25 5.01 -22.03
CA ARG A 25 3.59 3.60 -21.80
C ARG A 25 3.32 3.36 -20.32
N GLY A 26 2.28 2.60 -20.01
CA GLY A 26 2.21 1.87 -18.75
C GLY A 26 3.44 0.98 -18.69
N ALA A 27 4.50 1.48 -18.06
CA ALA A 27 5.75 0.76 -17.93
C ALA A 27 5.47 -0.46 -17.06
N GLU A 28 5.70 -1.65 -17.61
CA GLU A 28 5.71 -2.90 -16.85
C GLU A 28 6.53 -2.70 -15.58
N ALA A 29 5.92 -3.00 -14.43
CA ALA A 29 6.62 -3.09 -13.16
C ALA A 29 7.52 -4.33 -13.18
N THR A 30 8.62 -4.28 -13.93
CA THR A 30 9.71 -5.22 -13.76
C THR A 30 10.34 -4.89 -12.42
N ASN A 31 10.13 -5.76 -11.44
CA ASN A 31 10.73 -5.63 -10.12
C ASN A 31 12.25 -5.45 -10.29
N ARG A 32 12.76 -4.29 -9.85
CA ARG A 32 14.15 -3.88 -10.04
C ARG A 32 15.06 -4.18 -8.84
N PHE A 33 14.50 -4.79 -7.80
CA PHE A 33 15.20 -5.08 -6.55
C PHE A 33 15.49 -6.56 -6.43
N GLY A 34 16.73 -6.89 -6.05
CA GLY A 34 17.10 -8.25 -5.66
C GLY A 34 16.47 -8.65 -4.32
N PHE A 35 16.52 -9.95 -4.01
CA PHE A 35 15.97 -10.50 -2.75
C PHE A 35 16.48 -9.78 -1.51
N THR A 36 17.79 -9.54 -1.43
CA THR A 36 18.43 -8.89 -0.27
C THR A 36 18.02 -7.43 -0.09
N GLU A 37 17.47 -6.80 -1.13
CA GLU A 37 17.05 -5.40 -1.10
C GLU A 37 15.58 -5.21 -0.69
N PHE A 38 14.82 -6.32 -0.59
CA PHE A 38 13.44 -6.29 -0.13
C PHE A 38 13.37 -5.96 1.36
N LEU A 39 12.54 -4.97 1.69
CA LEU A 39 12.22 -4.56 3.06
C LEU A 39 10.89 -5.21 3.46
N LEU A 40 10.93 -6.03 4.51
CA LEU A 40 9.77 -6.76 5.02
C LEU A 40 9.07 -5.95 6.09
N VAL A 41 7.80 -5.64 5.85
CA VAL A 41 7.02 -4.69 6.64
C VAL A 41 5.86 -5.42 7.33
N PRO A 42 5.89 -5.58 8.67
CA PRO A 42 4.79 -6.17 9.40
C PRO A 42 3.55 -5.27 9.36
N LEU A 43 2.40 -5.91 9.16
CA LEU A 43 1.08 -5.31 9.26
C LEU A 43 0.26 -6.01 10.35
N ARG A 44 -0.36 -5.25 11.24
CA ARG A 44 -1.49 -5.71 12.04
C ARG A 44 -2.79 -5.23 11.41
N VAL A 45 -3.63 -6.17 11.01
CA VAL A 45 -4.91 -5.89 10.36
C VAL A 45 -6.03 -6.02 11.38
N HIS A 46 -6.83 -4.98 11.52
CA HIS A 46 -7.97 -4.93 12.42
C HIS A 46 -9.25 -4.90 11.59
N LEU A 47 -10.07 -5.93 11.76
CA LEU A 47 -11.42 -5.98 11.21
C LEU A 47 -12.38 -5.51 12.29
N LEU A 48 -12.72 -4.22 12.27
CA LEU A 48 -13.50 -3.59 13.34
C LEU A 48 -14.98 -3.94 13.23
N SER A 49 -15.56 -4.24 14.39
CA SER A 49 -17.00 -4.43 14.60
C SER A 49 -17.52 -3.36 15.55
N ALA A 50 -18.82 -3.08 15.52
CA ALA A 50 -19.48 -2.18 16.43
C ALA A 50 -20.89 -2.68 16.73
N LYS A 51 -21.26 -2.67 18.02
CA LYS A 51 -22.59 -3.05 18.49
C LYS A 51 -23.57 -1.88 18.45
N VAL A 52 -23.07 -0.67 18.73
CA VAL A 52 -23.89 0.55 18.80
C VAL A 52 -23.88 1.28 17.46
N ALA A 53 -22.70 1.65 16.97
CA ALA A 53 -22.52 2.31 15.68
C ALA A 53 -22.29 1.28 14.57
N THR A 54 -23.32 0.50 14.23
CA THR A 54 -23.22 -0.66 13.31
C THR A 54 -22.68 -0.29 11.92
N ASN A 55 -22.78 0.98 11.52
CA ASN A 55 -22.16 1.51 10.31
C ASN A 55 -20.62 1.56 10.34
N LEU A 56 -19.99 1.18 11.46
CA LEU A 56 -18.54 0.96 11.57
C LEU A 56 -18.16 -0.50 11.32
N SER A 57 -19.09 -1.45 11.47
CA SER A 57 -18.79 -2.88 11.37
C SER A 57 -18.38 -3.26 9.95
N THR A 58 -17.10 -3.55 9.75
CA THR A 58 -16.59 -3.99 8.45
C THR A 58 -17.25 -5.31 8.03
N THR A 59 -17.48 -5.42 6.74
CA THR A 59 -17.94 -6.62 6.05
C THR A 59 -16.78 -7.50 5.59
N LEU A 60 -15.54 -7.00 5.68
CA LEU A 60 -14.36 -7.74 5.26
C LEU A 60 -14.10 -8.96 6.15
N THR A 61 -13.55 -9.98 5.51
CA THR A 61 -13.13 -11.22 6.12
C THR A 61 -11.63 -11.45 5.95
N GLU A 62 -11.10 -12.48 6.61
CA GLU A 62 -9.72 -12.93 6.41
C GLU A 62 -9.45 -13.27 4.93
N LYS A 63 -10.40 -13.91 4.23
CA LYS A 63 -10.30 -14.18 2.79
C LYS A 63 -10.15 -12.92 1.95
N ASP A 64 -10.75 -11.81 2.38
CA ASP A 64 -10.57 -10.53 1.71
C ASP A 64 -9.16 -9.97 1.93
N ILE A 65 -8.59 -10.16 3.11
CA ILE A 65 -7.19 -9.78 3.39
C ILE A 65 -6.23 -10.61 2.54
N ASP A 66 -6.46 -11.92 2.40
CA ASP A 66 -5.67 -12.79 1.52
C ASP A 66 -5.73 -12.37 0.05
N ARG A 67 -6.86 -11.77 -0.38
CA ARG A 67 -7.03 -11.22 -1.73
C ARG A 67 -6.39 -9.83 -1.89
N ILE A 68 -6.48 -8.99 -0.87
CA ILE A 68 -6.01 -7.59 -0.89
C ILE A 68 -4.48 -7.51 -0.79
N LEU A 69 -3.87 -8.26 0.14
CA LEU A 69 -2.45 -8.13 0.47
C LEU A 69 -1.52 -8.42 -0.72
N PRO A 70 -1.70 -9.51 -1.52
CA PRO A 70 -0.87 -9.73 -2.70
C PRO A 70 -0.93 -8.58 -3.69
N LYS A 71 -2.10 -7.94 -3.84
CA LYS A 71 -2.26 -6.81 -4.74
C LYS A 71 -1.55 -5.55 -4.22
N MET A 72 -1.59 -5.30 -2.90
CA MET A 72 -0.75 -4.26 -2.28
C MET A 72 0.74 -4.53 -2.53
N ASN A 73 1.19 -5.78 -2.37
CA ASN A 73 2.58 -6.16 -2.62
C ASN A 73 2.99 -6.00 -4.09
N ARG A 74 2.08 -6.19 -5.06
CA ARG A 74 2.36 -5.84 -6.47
C ARG A 74 2.64 -4.34 -6.66
N VAL A 75 1.88 -3.47 -5.97
CA VAL A 75 2.13 -2.02 -6.00
C VAL A 75 3.49 -1.69 -5.38
N TRP A 76 3.79 -2.27 -4.22
CA TRP A 76 4.98 -1.91 -3.45
C TRP A 76 6.27 -2.64 -3.84
N ALA A 77 6.17 -3.69 -4.66
CA ALA A 77 7.33 -4.32 -5.31
C ALA A 77 8.15 -3.31 -6.14
N GLN A 78 7.51 -2.28 -6.70
CA GLN A 78 8.17 -1.16 -7.39
C GLN A 78 9.22 -0.46 -6.51
N ALA A 79 9.09 -0.54 -5.18
CA ALA A 79 9.99 0.05 -4.19
C ALA A 79 10.80 -1.00 -3.39
N GLY A 80 10.74 -2.28 -3.77
CA GLY A 80 11.37 -3.36 -3.01
C GLY A 80 10.83 -3.42 -1.57
N VAL A 81 9.54 -3.20 -1.40
CA VAL A 81 8.84 -3.28 -0.11
C VAL A 81 7.83 -4.41 -0.21
N HIS A 82 7.80 -5.27 0.82
CA HIS A 82 6.87 -6.38 0.91
C HIS A 82 6.21 -6.39 2.28
N PHE A 83 4.89 -6.29 2.29
CA PHE A 83 4.09 -6.40 3.50
C PHE A 83 3.72 -7.84 3.80
N TYR A 84 3.70 -8.18 5.08
CA TYR A 84 3.14 -9.42 5.58
C TYR A 84 2.21 -9.14 6.76
N VAL A 85 1.18 -9.96 6.91
CA VAL A 85 0.28 -9.88 8.06
C VAL A 85 0.98 -10.52 9.25
N GLU A 86 1.41 -9.70 10.20
CA GLU A 86 1.93 -10.15 11.50
C GLU A 86 0.80 -10.75 12.34
N SER A 87 -0.36 -10.10 12.32
CA SER A 87 -1.58 -10.61 12.94
C SER A 87 -2.82 -10.00 12.30
N LEU A 88 -3.91 -10.77 12.31
CA LEU A 88 -5.24 -10.33 11.93
C LEU A 88 -6.15 -10.48 13.15
N VAL A 89 -6.79 -9.38 13.56
CA VAL A 89 -7.65 -9.33 14.74
C VAL A 89 -9.06 -8.90 14.33
N ARG A 90 -10.06 -9.65 14.76
CA ARG A 90 -11.46 -9.22 14.73
C ARG A 90 -11.82 -8.73 16.11
N GLU A 91 -12.22 -7.48 16.22
CA GLU A 91 -12.48 -6.88 17.53
C GLU A 91 -13.50 -5.76 17.47
N GLU A 92 -14.07 -5.45 18.62
CA GLU A 92 -15.02 -4.36 18.79
C GLU A 92 -14.28 -3.03 18.82
N ALA A 93 -14.72 -2.08 18.01
CA ALA A 93 -14.16 -0.73 17.98
C ALA A 93 -14.34 -0.07 19.36
N ALA A 94 -13.25 0.49 19.87
CA ALA A 94 -13.30 1.30 21.07
C ALA A 94 -14.09 2.59 20.81
N GLY A 95 -14.55 3.28 21.87
CA GLY A 95 -15.12 4.62 21.74
C GLY A 95 -16.30 4.78 20.77
N GLN A 96 -17.00 3.70 20.41
CA GLN A 96 -18.08 3.70 19.40
C GLN A 96 -19.25 4.63 19.76
N GLU A 97 -19.53 4.79 21.06
CA GLU A 97 -20.61 5.65 21.58
C GLU A 97 -20.35 7.12 21.26
N GLY A 98 -19.12 7.60 21.48
CA GLY A 98 -18.74 8.99 21.18
C GLY A 98 -18.42 9.23 19.70
N TYR A 99 -18.16 8.19 18.92
CA TYR A 99 -17.83 8.34 17.51
C TYR A 99 -19.04 8.80 16.68
N ALA A 100 -20.26 8.35 16.97
CA ALA A 100 -21.43 8.72 16.18
C ALA A 100 -21.69 10.24 16.15
N GLU A 101 -21.38 10.93 17.25
CA GLU A 101 -21.48 12.39 17.35
C GLU A 101 -20.31 13.09 16.65
N ARG A 102 -19.08 12.59 16.85
CA ARG A 102 -17.84 13.15 16.26
C ARG A 102 -17.68 12.88 14.76
N ALA A 103 -18.27 11.80 14.25
CA ALA A 103 -18.27 11.48 12.83
C ALA A 103 -18.94 12.60 12.00
N ARG A 104 -19.84 13.38 12.62
CA ARG A 104 -20.48 14.52 11.97
C ARG A 104 -19.54 15.70 11.76
N THR A 105 -18.46 15.82 12.56
CA THR A 105 -17.50 16.92 12.46
C THR A 105 -16.30 16.60 11.57
N ASN A 106 -16.24 15.38 10.99
CA ASN A 106 -15.14 14.92 10.11
C ASN A 106 -13.74 15.04 10.73
N GLU A 107 -13.62 15.04 12.05
CA GLU A 107 -12.32 15.23 12.71
C GLU A 107 -11.47 13.93 12.63
N PRO A 108 -10.30 13.94 11.95
CA PRO A 108 -9.41 12.78 11.90
C PRO A 108 -9.06 12.19 13.28
N PRO A 109 -8.82 12.99 14.34
CA PRO A 109 -8.56 12.45 15.69
C PRO A 109 -9.66 11.53 16.24
N ALA A 110 -10.92 11.66 15.79
CA ALA A 110 -12.01 10.80 16.25
C ALA A 110 -11.83 9.34 15.82
N LEU A 111 -11.19 9.07 14.68
CA LEU A 111 -10.91 7.69 14.26
C LEU A 111 -9.90 7.01 15.20
N LEU A 112 -8.97 7.77 15.79
CA LEU A 112 -8.00 7.22 16.74
C LEU A 112 -8.66 6.65 18.00
N THR A 113 -9.85 7.13 18.38
CA THR A 113 -10.58 6.61 19.53
C THR A 113 -11.23 5.26 19.26
N LEU A 114 -11.31 4.83 17.99
CA LEU A 114 -11.84 3.52 17.60
C LEU A 114 -10.86 2.37 17.85
N ARG A 115 -9.60 2.68 18.14
CA ARG A 115 -8.51 1.70 18.26
C ARG A 115 -8.59 0.99 19.62
N PRO A 116 -8.79 -0.34 19.65
CA PRO A 116 -8.79 -1.07 20.91
C PRO A 116 -7.40 -1.08 21.54
N GLU A 117 -7.32 -0.84 22.84
CA GLU A 117 -6.04 -0.64 23.53
C GLU A 117 -5.16 -1.89 23.52
N ALA A 118 -5.77 -3.05 23.77
CA ALA A 118 -5.09 -4.33 23.95
C ALA A 118 -4.33 -4.81 22.69
N SER A 119 -4.75 -4.36 21.50
CA SER A 119 -4.18 -4.79 20.22
C SER A 119 -3.23 -3.74 19.61
N ARG A 120 -2.96 -2.63 20.30
CA ARG A 120 -1.97 -1.62 19.87
C ARG A 120 -0.54 -2.08 20.12
N SER A 121 0.36 -1.69 19.24
CA SER A 121 1.80 -1.85 19.41
C SER A 121 2.56 -0.85 18.52
N SER A 122 3.89 -0.78 18.64
CA SER A 122 4.71 0.23 17.97
C SER A 122 5.67 -0.35 16.92
N ASN A 123 5.66 -1.68 16.75
CA ASN A 123 6.61 -2.42 15.92
C ASN A 123 6.03 -2.92 14.60
N GLN A 124 4.93 -2.31 14.14
CA GLN A 124 4.28 -2.60 12.87
C GLN A 124 3.40 -1.44 12.42
N PHE A 125 2.90 -1.51 11.19
CA PHE A 125 1.77 -0.67 10.80
C PHE A 125 0.45 -1.30 11.19
N HIS A 126 -0.49 -0.47 11.62
CA HIS A 126 -1.87 -0.87 11.86
C HIS A 126 -2.74 -0.46 10.67
N ILE A 127 -3.56 -1.40 10.19
CA ILE A 127 -4.60 -1.15 9.19
C ILE A 127 -5.96 -1.47 9.82
N TYR A 128 -6.78 -0.44 10.03
CA TYR A 128 -8.13 -0.59 10.55
C TYR A 128 -9.13 -0.55 9.39
N TYR A 129 -9.79 -1.68 9.13
CA TYR A 129 -10.91 -1.73 8.21
C TYR A 129 -12.23 -1.55 8.97
N LEU A 130 -13.07 -0.66 8.48
CA LEU A 130 -14.39 -0.34 9.02
C LEU A 130 -15.36 -0.08 7.87
N HIS A 131 -16.66 -0.03 8.15
CA HIS A 131 -17.63 0.11 7.07
C HIS A 131 -17.76 1.54 6.51
N ARG A 132 -17.72 2.54 7.38
CA ARG A 132 -17.78 3.95 6.99
C ARG A 132 -16.78 4.81 7.72
N CYS A 133 -15.99 5.54 6.95
CA CYS A 133 -15.30 6.76 7.34
C CYS A 133 -15.23 7.71 6.14
N GLN A 134 -14.77 8.93 6.37
CA GLN A 134 -14.40 9.85 5.31
C GLN A 134 -12.99 10.38 5.56
N PRO A 135 -12.10 10.39 4.55
CA PRO A 135 -12.29 9.92 3.16
C PRO A 135 -12.32 8.38 3.02
N ASN A 136 -12.14 7.83 1.81
CA ASN A 136 -12.05 6.38 1.55
C ASN A 136 -11.02 5.68 2.44
N GLY A 137 -9.92 6.36 2.73
CA GLY A 137 -8.96 5.99 3.75
C GLY A 137 -8.28 7.24 4.29
N ILE A 138 -7.58 7.09 5.41
CA ILE A 138 -6.78 8.14 6.00
C ILE A 138 -5.65 7.56 6.84
N TYR A 139 -4.45 8.11 6.66
CA TYR A 139 -3.32 7.92 7.57
C TYR A 139 -3.34 8.95 8.70
N ILE A 140 -3.22 8.50 9.95
CA ILE A 140 -3.18 9.37 11.13
C ILE A 140 -1.98 9.03 12.02
N GLY A 141 -0.80 9.56 11.65
CA GLY A 141 0.41 9.51 12.47
C GLY A 141 0.78 8.10 12.96
N PRO A 142 1.32 7.93 14.18
CA PRO A 142 1.64 6.60 14.71
C PRO A 142 0.39 5.74 14.96
N GLY A 143 -0.82 6.29 14.75
CA GLY A 143 -2.07 5.58 14.92
C GLY A 143 -2.33 4.50 13.87
N GLY A 144 -1.75 4.63 12.68
CA GLY A 144 -1.97 3.72 11.55
C GLY A 144 -2.88 4.32 10.48
N ILE A 145 -3.45 3.45 9.66
CA ILE A 145 -4.37 3.83 8.58
C ILE A 145 -5.77 3.30 8.88
N PHE A 146 -6.79 4.05 8.50
CA PHE A 146 -8.19 3.65 8.54
C PHE A 146 -8.70 3.59 7.11
N VAL A 147 -9.35 2.50 6.73
CA VAL A 147 -9.83 2.28 5.36
C VAL A 147 -11.26 1.80 5.42
N LYS A 148 -12.16 2.45 4.69
CA LYS A 148 -13.54 1.99 4.60
C LYS A 148 -13.65 0.84 3.60
N ASP A 149 -14.36 -0.22 3.97
CA ASP A 149 -14.57 -1.39 3.12
C ASP A 149 -15.41 -1.08 1.87
N THR A 150 -16.21 0.00 1.91
CA THR A 150 -17.01 0.55 0.82
C THR A 150 -16.25 1.56 -0.05
N ALA A 151 -14.92 1.58 0.01
CA ALA A 151 -14.12 2.49 -0.80
C ALA A 151 -14.47 2.38 -2.28
N SER A 152 -14.51 3.52 -2.97
CA SER A 152 -14.78 3.59 -4.40
C SER A 152 -13.84 4.59 -5.06
N LEU A 153 -13.28 4.22 -6.21
CA LEU A 153 -12.27 5.00 -6.92
C LEU A 153 -12.64 5.12 -8.40
N ARG A 154 -12.20 6.22 -9.01
CA ARG A 154 -12.28 6.39 -10.45
C ARG A 154 -11.24 5.50 -11.13
N LYS A 155 -11.70 4.61 -12.00
CA LYS A 155 -10.81 3.75 -12.81
C LYS A 155 -9.96 4.59 -13.76
N VAL A 156 -8.70 4.22 -13.91
CA VAL A 156 -7.76 4.76 -14.89
C VAL A 156 -7.10 3.62 -15.65
N GLU A 157 -6.62 3.91 -16.86
CA GLU A 157 -5.88 2.95 -17.68
C GLU A 157 -4.63 2.45 -16.94
N GLY A 158 -4.37 1.15 -16.99
CA GLY A 158 -3.26 0.52 -16.27
C GLY A 158 -3.40 0.50 -14.74
N GLY A 159 -4.49 1.03 -14.19
CA GLY A 159 -4.77 1.02 -12.77
C GLY A 159 -5.15 -0.36 -12.23
N ILE A 160 -5.12 -0.49 -10.91
CA ILE A 160 -5.55 -1.70 -10.20
C ILE A 160 -7.06 -1.95 -10.34
N ASP A 161 -7.45 -3.22 -10.27
CA ASP A 161 -8.79 -3.71 -10.61
C ASP A 161 -9.84 -3.48 -9.52
N GLU A 162 -9.44 -3.08 -8.31
CA GLU A 162 -10.33 -2.86 -7.17
C GLU A 162 -9.80 -1.81 -6.18
N PRO A 163 -10.66 -1.17 -5.37
CA PRO A 163 -10.29 0.03 -4.62
C PRO A 163 -9.49 -0.23 -3.33
N LEU A 164 -9.78 -1.28 -2.58
CA LEU A 164 -9.18 -1.51 -1.26
C LEU A 164 -7.65 -1.64 -1.26
N PRO A 165 -7.02 -2.52 -2.07
CA PRO A 165 -5.56 -2.60 -2.13
C PRO A 165 -4.92 -1.28 -2.55
N ARG A 166 -5.61 -0.50 -3.39
CA ARG A 166 -5.14 0.84 -3.78
C ARG A 166 -5.17 1.78 -2.59
N VAL A 167 -6.33 1.96 -1.96
CA VAL A 167 -6.50 2.90 -0.84
C VAL A 167 -5.52 2.56 0.27
N SER A 168 -5.44 1.29 0.68
CA SER A 168 -4.48 0.84 1.69
C SER A 168 -3.03 1.14 1.29
N SER A 169 -2.67 0.94 0.02
CA SER A 169 -1.33 1.28 -0.49
C SER A 169 -1.05 2.79 -0.48
N HIS A 170 -2.05 3.62 -0.78
CA HIS A 170 -1.94 5.08 -0.75
C HIS A 170 -1.73 5.60 0.67
N GLU A 171 -2.54 5.13 1.63
CA GLU A 171 -2.38 5.54 3.03
C GLU A 171 -1.05 5.08 3.62
N LEU A 172 -0.57 3.88 3.24
CA LEU A 172 0.79 3.44 3.58
C LEU A 172 1.86 4.32 2.92
N GLY A 173 1.58 4.90 1.76
CA GLY A 173 2.43 5.92 1.14
C GLY A 173 2.65 7.11 2.07
N HIS A 174 1.58 7.63 2.68
CA HIS A 174 1.69 8.67 3.70
C HIS A 174 2.44 8.19 4.96
N ALA A 175 2.25 6.94 5.38
CA ALA A 175 3.02 6.35 6.47
C ALA A 175 4.53 6.23 6.16
N PHE A 176 4.88 6.16 4.87
CA PHE A 176 6.24 6.29 4.34
C PHE A 176 6.60 7.71 3.88
N THR A 177 5.90 8.72 4.40
CA THR A 177 6.14 10.16 4.21
C THR A 177 5.82 10.73 2.83
N LEU A 178 5.29 9.91 1.90
CA LEU A 178 4.94 10.39 0.56
C LEU A 178 3.80 11.41 0.63
N GLN A 179 3.93 12.45 -0.19
CA GLN A 179 2.94 13.50 -0.36
C GLN A 179 2.09 13.23 -1.60
N HIS A 180 0.93 13.88 -1.68
CA HIS A 180 0.08 13.79 -2.86
C HIS A 180 0.80 14.27 -4.13
N ARG A 181 0.61 13.53 -5.22
CA ARG A 181 0.98 13.93 -6.57
C ARG A 181 -0.16 13.58 -7.52
N GLN A 182 -0.82 14.60 -8.07
CA GLN A 182 -2.12 14.44 -8.75
C GLN A 182 -2.02 13.99 -10.21
N ASP A 183 -1.02 13.16 -10.54
CA ASP A 183 -0.97 12.42 -11.80
C ASP A 183 -1.91 11.22 -11.68
N VAL A 184 -2.92 11.12 -12.55
CA VAL A 184 -4.00 10.13 -12.40
C VAL A 184 -3.53 8.67 -12.33
N THR A 185 -2.34 8.37 -12.88
CA THR A 185 -1.72 7.03 -12.85
C THR A 185 -0.88 6.76 -11.60
N ASN A 186 -0.54 7.80 -10.85
CA ASN A 186 0.31 7.74 -9.67
C ASN A 186 -0.42 7.19 -8.43
N LEU A 187 0.30 6.45 -7.59
CA LEU A 187 -0.21 5.92 -6.33
C LEU A 187 -0.66 7.02 -5.37
N MET A 188 0.00 8.18 -5.38
CA MET A 188 -0.29 9.31 -4.49
C MET A 188 -1.27 10.32 -5.07
N ALA A 189 -1.90 10.06 -6.21
CA ALA A 189 -3.06 10.83 -6.65
C ALA A 189 -4.29 10.52 -5.78
N SER A 190 -5.23 11.44 -5.66
CA SER A 190 -6.42 11.18 -4.84
C SER A 190 -7.54 10.60 -5.71
N GLY A 191 -8.23 9.56 -5.20
CA GLY A 191 -9.49 9.09 -5.78
C GLY A 191 -9.40 8.32 -7.11
N THR A 192 -8.22 7.87 -7.54
CA THR A 192 -8.04 7.07 -8.77
C THR A 192 -7.51 5.66 -8.48
N THR A 193 -7.63 4.74 -9.45
CA THR A 193 -7.01 3.40 -9.36
C THR A 193 -5.53 3.37 -9.76
N GLY A 194 -4.88 4.52 -9.93
CA GLY A 194 -3.44 4.61 -10.24
C GLY A 194 -2.57 4.05 -9.12
N THR A 195 -1.45 3.44 -9.49
CA THR A 195 -0.53 2.70 -8.59
C THR A 195 0.94 3.02 -8.81
N TRP A 196 1.28 3.85 -9.80
CA TRP A 196 2.67 4.07 -10.19
C TRP A 196 3.44 4.95 -9.19
N LEU A 197 4.71 4.61 -8.95
CA LEU A 197 5.66 5.44 -8.20
C LEU A 197 6.85 5.82 -9.08
N ASN A 198 7.31 7.06 -8.98
CA ASN A 198 8.54 7.50 -9.62
C ASN A 198 9.78 7.20 -8.74
N ASP A 199 10.97 7.45 -9.28
CA ASP A 199 12.23 7.17 -8.57
C ASP A 199 12.40 7.96 -7.28
N ALA A 200 11.94 9.22 -7.23
CA ALA A 200 12.02 10.03 -6.03
C ALA A 200 11.10 9.49 -4.91
N GLU A 201 9.87 9.10 -5.26
CA GLU A 201 8.91 8.50 -4.34
C GLU A 201 9.40 7.13 -3.85
N ILE A 202 9.97 6.31 -4.73
CA ILE A 202 10.56 5.01 -4.37
C ILE A 202 11.72 5.20 -3.40
N LYS A 203 12.63 6.14 -3.69
CA LYS A 203 13.76 6.44 -2.81
C LYS A 203 13.27 6.94 -1.45
N GLN A 204 12.35 7.90 -1.43
CA GLN A 204 11.80 8.46 -0.20
C GLN A 204 11.11 7.39 0.66
N ALA A 205 10.29 6.54 0.05
CA ALA A 205 9.61 5.48 0.79
C ALA A 205 10.58 4.47 1.39
N ARG A 206 11.63 4.08 0.64
CA ARG A 206 12.70 3.20 1.15
C ARG A 206 13.49 3.85 2.29
N ASP A 207 13.83 5.13 2.17
CA ASP A 207 14.52 5.87 3.24
C ASP A 207 13.64 5.98 4.50
N ALA A 208 12.34 6.18 4.35
CA ALA A 208 11.39 6.18 5.46
C ALA A 208 11.23 4.79 6.10
N ALA A 209 11.21 3.73 5.29
CA ALA A 209 11.14 2.35 5.76
C ALA A 209 12.39 1.97 6.58
N LYS A 210 13.59 2.30 6.09
CA LYS A 210 14.86 2.02 6.78
C LYS A 210 15.02 2.72 8.13
N LYS A 211 14.27 3.79 8.39
CA LYS A 211 14.26 4.48 9.69
C LYS A 211 13.42 3.76 10.75
N LYS A 212 12.71 2.70 10.39
CA LYS A 212 11.86 1.92 11.29
C LYS A 212 12.60 0.62 11.63
N GLU A 213 13.08 0.50 12.87
CA GLU A 213 13.93 -0.62 13.33
C GLU A 213 13.27 -2.00 13.20
N TRP A 214 11.94 -2.03 13.16
CA TRP A 214 11.14 -3.25 13.01
C TRP A 214 10.91 -3.67 11.55
N ILE A 215 11.33 -2.85 10.58
CA ILE A 215 11.36 -3.25 9.17
C ILE A 215 12.73 -3.88 8.91
N GLN A 216 12.72 -5.14 8.45
CA GLN A 216 13.94 -5.92 8.29
C GLN A 216 14.20 -6.25 6.81
N PRO A 217 15.45 -6.27 6.35
CA PRO A 217 15.81 -6.86 5.07
C PRO A 217 15.38 -8.33 4.98
N ALA A 218 14.96 -8.78 3.81
CA ALA A 218 14.54 -10.17 3.61
C ALA A 218 15.66 -11.18 3.88
N SER A 219 16.93 -10.80 3.63
CA SER A 219 18.11 -11.59 3.97
C SER A 219 18.21 -11.90 5.46
N ASP A 220 17.92 -10.92 6.31
CA ASP A 220 18.06 -11.04 7.75
C ASP A 220 16.96 -11.92 8.33
N VAL A 221 15.75 -11.79 7.78
CA VAL A 221 14.61 -12.64 8.15
C VAL A 221 14.83 -14.08 7.72
N LEU A 222 15.38 -14.31 6.52
CA LEU A 222 15.73 -15.66 6.05
C LEU A 222 16.81 -16.28 6.95
N LYS A 223 17.88 -15.55 7.26
CA LYS A 223 18.93 -16.03 8.16
C LYS A 223 18.35 -16.43 9.53
N ARG A 224 17.47 -15.61 10.10
CA ARG A 224 16.79 -15.92 11.37
C ARG A 224 15.90 -17.17 11.25
N ALA A 225 15.19 -17.33 10.12
CA ALA A 225 14.37 -18.52 9.87
C ALA A 225 15.23 -19.80 9.91
N GLU A 226 16.40 -19.76 9.28
CA GLU A 226 17.34 -20.88 9.24
C GLU A 226 17.97 -21.17 10.61
N GLU A 227 18.29 -20.13 11.40
CA GLU A 227 18.78 -20.29 12.76
C GLU A 227 17.73 -20.94 13.67
N LEU A 228 16.45 -20.56 13.53
CA LEU A 228 15.35 -21.15 14.28
C LEU A 228 15.10 -22.62 13.89
N ASP A 229 15.15 -22.94 12.59
CA ASP A 229 15.02 -24.33 12.10
C ASP A 229 16.15 -25.21 12.66
N LYS A 230 17.39 -24.73 12.63
CA LYS A 230 18.55 -25.43 13.22
C LYS A 230 18.41 -25.62 14.74
N ALA A 231 17.78 -24.67 15.42
CA ALA A 231 17.53 -24.75 16.86
C ALA A 231 16.30 -25.62 17.23
N GLY A 232 15.63 -26.24 16.25
CA GLY A 232 14.44 -27.06 16.47
C GLY A 232 13.17 -26.26 16.79
N LYS A 233 13.18 -24.93 16.57
CA LYS A 233 12.03 -24.04 16.79
C LYS A 233 11.15 -23.96 15.55
N SER A 234 10.60 -25.10 15.16
CA SER A 234 9.91 -25.29 13.88
C SER A 234 8.74 -24.32 13.62
N ASP A 235 7.95 -23.98 14.65
CA ASP A 235 6.80 -23.08 14.49
C ASP A 235 7.23 -21.63 14.22
N GLU A 236 8.27 -21.16 14.91
CA GLU A 236 8.83 -19.82 14.69
C GLU A 236 9.51 -19.75 13.30
N ALA A 237 10.27 -20.79 12.93
CA ALA A 237 10.88 -20.89 11.61
C ALA A 237 9.83 -20.91 10.50
N LYS A 238 8.73 -21.65 10.68
CA LYS A 238 7.63 -21.74 9.70
C LYS A 238 7.00 -20.40 9.41
N LYS A 239 6.79 -19.57 10.43
CA LYS A 239 6.28 -18.20 10.25
C LYS A 239 7.21 -17.38 9.35
N LEU A 240 8.52 -17.40 9.64
CA LEU A 240 9.48 -16.61 8.86
C LEU A 240 9.67 -17.15 7.43
N PHE A 241 9.77 -18.46 7.24
CA PHE A 241 9.81 -19.06 5.90
C PHE A 241 8.53 -18.77 5.11
N GLY A 242 7.36 -18.76 5.77
CA GLY A 242 6.09 -18.33 5.18
C GLY A 242 6.14 -16.90 4.65
N ILE A 243 6.71 -15.97 5.42
CA ILE A 243 6.91 -14.58 4.96
C ILE A 243 7.83 -14.56 3.72
N ILE A 244 8.99 -15.21 3.77
CA ILE A 244 9.95 -15.26 2.65
C ILE A 244 9.33 -15.87 1.38
N ALA A 245 8.52 -16.92 1.53
CA ALA A 245 7.88 -17.61 0.42
C ALA A 245 6.94 -16.70 -0.40
N THR A 246 6.41 -15.63 0.22
CA THR A 246 5.46 -14.70 -0.39
C THR A 246 6.11 -13.51 -1.10
N VAL A 247 7.42 -13.30 -0.96
CA VAL A 247 8.12 -12.19 -1.63
C VAL A 247 7.98 -12.34 -3.16
N PRO A 248 7.60 -11.28 -3.90
CA PRO A 248 7.16 -11.37 -5.31
C PRO A 248 8.33 -11.37 -6.30
N ILE A 249 9.30 -12.24 -6.08
CA ILE A 249 10.37 -12.59 -7.01
C ILE A 249 10.53 -14.10 -7.07
N ASP A 250 11.04 -14.60 -8.19
CA ASP A 250 11.33 -16.02 -8.36
C ASP A 250 12.84 -16.25 -8.39
N VAL A 251 13.41 -16.40 -7.20
CA VAL A 251 14.83 -16.65 -6.96
C VAL A 251 15.01 -17.81 -6.00
N GLU A 252 16.23 -18.36 -5.91
CA GLU A 252 16.54 -19.54 -5.12
C GLU A 252 16.03 -19.47 -3.67
N GLU A 253 16.20 -18.33 -3.00
CA GLU A 253 15.79 -18.11 -1.62
C GLU A 253 14.27 -18.26 -1.44
N THR A 254 13.49 -17.61 -2.30
CA THR A 254 12.03 -17.69 -2.26
C THR A 254 11.53 -19.09 -2.65
N GLN A 255 12.17 -19.75 -3.62
CA GLN A 255 11.83 -21.12 -4.00
C GLN A 255 12.15 -22.11 -2.89
N ARG A 256 13.29 -21.95 -2.20
CA ARG A 256 13.67 -22.77 -1.05
C ARG A 256 12.67 -22.59 0.09
N ALA A 257 12.29 -21.35 0.41
CA ALA A 257 11.28 -21.08 1.43
C ALA A 257 9.92 -21.73 1.08
N ARG A 258 9.45 -21.60 -0.17
CA ARG A 258 8.21 -22.25 -0.63
C ARG A 258 8.27 -23.77 -0.51
N ARG A 259 9.39 -24.41 -0.88
CA ARG A 259 9.59 -25.86 -0.71
C ARG A 259 9.58 -26.26 0.76
N TRP A 260 10.34 -25.54 1.60
CA TRP A 260 10.43 -25.79 3.03
C TRP A 260 9.05 -25.78 3.71
N VAL A 261 8.22 -24.77 3.38
CA VAL A 261 6.85 -24.65 3.91
C VAL A 261 5.99 -25.82 3.43
N LYS A 262 5.99 -26.10 2.12
CA LYS A 262 5.17 -27.18 1.52
C LYS A 262 5.51 -28.57 2.08
N GLU A 263 6.78 -28.85 2.34
CA GLU A 263 7.21 -30.15 2.88
C GLU A 263 6.74 -30.38 4.32
N ARG A 264 6.59 -29.30 5.10
CA ARG A 264 6.18 -29.31 6.51
C ARG A 264 4.71 -28.95 6.73
N GLU A 265 3.95 -28.80 5.65
CA GLU A 265 2.48 -28.69 5.65
C GLU A 265 1.80 -30.02 5.32
N LYS A 266 2.57 -31.04 4.92
CA LYS A 266 2.02 -32.38 4.73
C LYS A 266 1.62 -32.97 6.10
N PRO A 267 0.39 -33.50 6.22
CA PRO A 267 -0.15 -34.05 7.46
C PRO A 267 0.63 -35.27 7.95
#